data_AF-A0A8W8IM46-F1
#
_entry.id   AF-A0A8W8IM46-F1
#
_cell.length_a   1.000
_cell.length_b   1.000
_cell.length_c   1.000
_cell.angle_alpha   90.00
_cell.angle_beta   90.00
_cell.angle_gamma   90.00
#
_symmetry.space_group_name_H-M   'P 1'
#
loop_
_entity.id
_entity.type
_entity.pdbx_description
1 polymer ?
#
loop_
_entity_poly.entity_id
_entity_poly.type
_entity_poly.pdbx_seq_one_letter_code
_entity_poly.pdbx_strand_id
1 'polypeptide(L)'
;MCSTTCGEGLRSRTVYCDLTYEQVNHYKCRGETAYVVGCKMKQCTVDGNWSIWSPWEVCTAACGKMGLTNRSRACVDPDPQNGGKMCSGSHFESKLCISTSCPDTTPKNRLVTEIPVAYDEHHGGTDDSQSSQIESFLSKHSLLMASIIGSVGFILSVFIVTAFIYRYLEKKRLRTTPYRMKKVRFEGDIRTVVLYPNSKNPMEST
;
A
#
# COMPACT_ATOMS: atom_id res chain seq x y z
N MET A 1 10.17 7.65 -19.94
CA MET A 1 9.03 8.21 -19.17
C MET A 1 8.29 7.08 -18.47
N CYS A 2 7.56 7.35 -17.38
CA CYS A 2 6.72 6.34 -16.72
C CYS A 2 5.47 6.05 -17.56
N SER A 3 5.00 4.80 -17.59
CA SER A 3 3.81 4.39 -18.33
C SER A 3 2.51 4.99 -17.77
N THR A 4 2.53 5.40 -16.50
CA THR A 4 1.43 6.05 -15.82
C THR A 4 1.81 7.48 -15.44
N THR A 5 0.79 8.34 -15.32
CA THR A 5 0.94 9.72 -14.85
C THR A 5 0.77 9.84 -13.33
N CYS A 6 0.15 8.83 -12.71
CA CYS A 6 -0.08 8.70 -11.27
C CYS A 6 0.03 7.24 -10.83
N GLY A 7 0.20 7.01 -9.53
CA GLY A 7 0.30 5.67 -8.94
C GLY A 7 1.58 4.93 -9.32
N GLU A 8 1.48 3.62 -9.38
CA GLU A 8 2.59 2.76 -9.81
C GLU A 8 2.56 2.57 -11.33
N GLY A 9 3.73 2.46 -11.93
CA GLY A 9 3.87 2.26 -13.36
C GLY A 9 5.20 1.63 -13.71
N LEU A 10 5.43 1.44 -15.00
CA LEU A 10 6.66 0.90 -15.54
C LEU A 10 7.29 1.92 -16.48
N ARG A 11 8.61 2.03 -16.43
CA ARG A 11 9.36 2.70 -17.48
C ARG A 11 10.28 1.69 -18.12
N SER A 12 10.18 1.57 -19.44
CA SER A 12 11.07 0.76 -20.23
C SER A 12 12.15 1.62 -20.86
N ARG A 13 13.32 1.03 -21.01
CA ARG A 13 14.38 1.57 -21.84
C ARG A 13 14.89 0.45 -22.71
N THR A 14 14.87 0.68 -24.01
CA THR A 14 15.49 -0.22 -24.98
C THR A 14 16.86 0.33 -25.35
N VAL A 15 17.86 -0.53 -25.30
CA VAL A 15 19.19 -0.27 -25.81
C VAL A 15 19.40 -1.16 -27.02
N TYR A 16 19.79 -0.54 -28.13
CA TYR A 16 20.22 -1.26 -29.31
C TYR A 16 21.74 -1.38 -29.34
N CYS A 17 22.20 -2.46 -29.97
CA CYS A 17 23.57 -2.51 -30.43
C CYS A 17 23.69 -1.73 -31.72
N ASP A 18 24.62 -0.79 -31.73
CA ASP A 18 24.96 -0.06 -32.94
C ASP A 18 26.18 -0.72 -33.57
N LEU A 19 25.95 -1.69 -34.45
CA LEU A 19 27.00 -2.42 -35.18
C LEU A 19 26.93 -2.07 -36.66
N THR A 20 28.06 -1.70 -37.24
CA THR A 20 28.19 -1.59 -38.70
C THR A 20 28.22 -2.98 -39.33
N TYR A 21 27.92 -3.06 -40.63
CA TYR A 21 27.94 -4.33 -41.39
C TYR A 21 29.24 -5.13 -41.21
N GLU A 22 30.37 -4.43 -41.15
CA GLU A 22 31.69 -5.03 -40.95
C GLU A 22 31.90 -5.56 -39.52
N GLN A 23 31.24 -4.95 -38.53
CA GLN A 23 31.38 -5.28 -37.12
C GLN A 23 30.51 -6.47 -36.69
N VAL A 24 29.43 -6.78 -37.42
CA VAL A 24 28.48 -7.86 -37.07
C VAL A 24 29.17 -9.23 -36.96
N ASN A 25 30.16 -9.51 -37.80
CA ASN A 25 30.88 -10.79 -37.79
C ASN A 25 31.92 -10.89 -36.66
N HIS A 26 32.38 -9.74 -36.14
CA HIS A 26 33.50 -9.68 -35.21
C HIS A 26 33.09 -9.38 -33.77
N TYR A 27 31.93 -8.74 -33.56
CA TYR A 27 31.43 -8.36 -32.25
C TYR A 27 30.08 -9.01 -31.97
N LYS A 28 29.93 -9.54 -30.76
CA LYS A 28 28.64 -10.08 -30.29
C LYS A 28 28.04 -9.16 -29.24
N CYS A 29 26.76 -8.84 -29.42
CA CYS A 29 25.95 -8.18 -28.42
C CYS A 29 25.70 -9.10 -27.23
N ARG A 30 25.94 -8.60 -26.03
CA ARG A 30 25.68 -9.34 -24.79
C ARG A 30 24.91 -8.48 -23.81
N GLY A 31 23.96 -9.11 -23.13
CA GLY A 31 23.10 -8.46 -22.15
C GLY A 31 21.68 -8.31 -22.66
N GLU A 32 20.80 -7.85 -21.76
CA GLU A 32 19.42 -7.58 -22.09
C GLU A 32 19.33 -6.24 -22.84
N THR A 33 18.57 -6.22 -23.92
CA THR A 33 18.36 -5.01 -24.75
C THR A 33 17.17 -4.19 -24.27
N ALA A 34 16.36 -4.72 -23.36
CA ALA A 34 15.21 -4.03 -22.78
C ALA A 34 15.26 -4.09 -21.26
N TYR A 35 15.29 -2.93 -20.61
CA TYR A 35 15.25 -2.81 -19.16
C TYR A 35 13.90 -2.22 -18.76
N VAL A 36 13.10 -3.00 -18.04
CA VAL A 36 11.83 -2.53 -17.48
C VAL A 36 12.00 -2.37 -15.98
N VAL A 37 11.75 -1.15 -15.49
CA VAL A 37 11.84 -0.86 -14.06
C VAL A 37 10.58 -0.17 -13.58
N GLY A 38 10.20 -0.46 -12.33
CA GLY A 38 9.09 0.22 -11.67
C GLY A 38 9.36 1.72 -11.52
N CYS A 39 8.32 2.51 -11.67
CA CYS A 39 8.28 3.92 -11.32
C CYS A 39 7.08 4.20 -10.41
N LYS A 40 7.26 5.16 -9.50
CA LYS A 40 6.21 5.63 -8.58
C LYS A 40 5.96 7.10 -8.84
N MET A 41 4.72 7.41 -9.19
CA MET A 41 4.23 8.76 -9.41
C MET A 41 3.42 9.21 -8.18
N LYS A 42 2.86 10.43 -8.22
CA LYS A 42 1.92 10.89 -7.20
C LYS A 42 0.69 9.97 -7.17
N GLN A 43 0.06 9.81 -6.02
CA GLN A 43 -1.16 9.00 -5.91
C GLN A 43 -2.24 9.48 -6.90
N CYS A 44 -2.99 8.55 -7.47
CA CYS A 44 -4.07 8.89 -8.41
C CYS A 44 -5.24 9.51 -7.68
N THR A 45 -5.82 10.58 -8.24
CA THR A 45 -7.09 11.12 -7.77
C THR A 45 -8.19 10.09 -8.01
N VAL A 46 -9.01 9.86 -6.99
CA VAL A 46 -10.23 9.05 -7.12
C VAL A 46 -11.39 9.99 -6.87
N ASP A 47 -12.22 10.21 -7.88
CA ASP A 47 -13.43 11.02 -7.72
C ASP A 47 -14.48 10.20 -6.96
N GLY A 48 -15.17 10.86 -6.04
CA GLY A 48 -16.20 10.23 -5.23
C GLY A 48 -17.44 9.91 -6.07
N ASN A 49 -18.09 8.81 -5.73
CA ASN A 49 -19.33 8.43 -6.38
C ASN A 49 -20.38 7.98 -5.34
N TRP A 50 -21.64 8.17 -5.72
CA TRP A 50 -22.76 7.94 -4.83
C TRP A 50 -22.93 6.45 -4.54
N SER A 51 -23.10 6.11 -3.28
CA SER A 51 -23.64 4.82 -2.87
C SER A 51 -25.04 4.63 -3.44
N ILE A 52 -25.52 3.39 -3.40
CA ILE A 52 -26.95 3.13 -3.54
C ILE A 52 -27.74 3.97 -2.52
N TRP A 53 -28.95 4.38 -2.92
CA TRP A 53 -29.88 5.01 -2.01
C TRP A 53 -30.28 4.04 -0.89
N SER A 54 -30.46 4.57 0.31
CA SER A 54 -31.16 3.88 1.38
C SER A 54 -32.59 3.52 0.92
N PRO A 55 -33.20 2.50 1.53
CA PRO A 55 -34.65 2.35 1.48
C PRO A 55 -35.34 3.64 1.94
N TRP A 56 -36.56 3.84 1.47
CA TRP A 56 -37.42 4.91 1.96
C TRP A 56 -37.77 4.65 3.43
N GLU A 57 -37.66 5.69 4.25
CA GLU A 57 -38.11 5.68 5.64
C GLU A 57 -39.64 5.51 5.72
N VAL A 58 -40.13 5.13 6.89
CA VAL A 58 -41.58 5.06 7.16
C VAL A 58 -42.20 6.45 7.02
N CYS A 59 -43.43 6.51 6.50
CA CYS A 59 -44.15 7.77 6.36
C CYS A 59 -44.35 8.42 7.74
N THR A 60 -44.04 9.72 7.86
CA THR A 60 -44.11 10.45 9.14
C THR A 60 -45.53 10.60 9.69
N ALA A 61 -46.55 10.43 8.84
CA ALA A 61 -47.94 10.59 9.23
C ALA A 61 -48.54 9.31 9.84
N ALA A 62 -49.54 9.51 10.69
CA ALA A 62 -50.39 8.43 11.18
C ALA A 62 -51.17 7.76 10.04
N CYS A 63 -51.60 6.52 10.26
CA CYS A 63 -52.39 5.70 9.33
C CYS A 63 -53.45 6.52 8.53
N GLY A 64 -53.45 6.34 7.21
CA GLY A 64 -54.40 6.97 6.29
C GLY A 64 -54.19 8.47 6.07
N LYS A 65 -53.24 9.11 6.76
CA LYS A 65 -52.93 10.54 6.58
C LYS A 65 -51.73 10.73 5.65
N MET A 66 -51.69 11.92 5.05
CA MET A 66 -50.57 12.37 4.22
C MET A 66 -49.41 12.84 5.09
N GLY A 67 -48.19 12.42 4.74
CA GLY A 67 -46.95 12.78 5.43
C GLY A 67 -45.77 12.86 4.46
N LEU A 68 -44.57 12.78 5.01
CA LEU A 68 -43.31 12.76 4.26
C LEU A 68 -42.58 11.44 4.50
N THR A 69 -41.84 11.00 3.49
CA THR A 69 -40.87 9.91 3.58
C THR A 69 -39.57 10.39 2.99
N ASN A 70 -38.47 9.96 3.59
CA ASN A 70 -37.13 10.38 3.23
C ASN A 70 -36.27 9.19 2.84
N ARG A 71 -35.20 9.47 2.09
CA ARG A 71 -34.10 8.54 1.88
C ARG A 71 -32.79 9.31 1.78
N SER A 72 -31.69 8.62 2.01
CA SER A 72 -30.35 9.20 1.96
C SER A 72 -29.39 8.31 1.16
N ARG A 73 -28.27 8.89 0.75
CA ARG A 73 -27.14 8.20 0.12
C ARG A 73 -25.85 8.87 0.57
N ALA A 74 -24.74 8.16 0.48
CA ALA A 74 -23.42 8.66 0.88
C ALA A 74 -22.46 8.70 -0.31
N CYS A 75 -21.48 9.60 -0.31
CA CYS A 75 -20.48 9.71 -1.36
C CYS A 75 -19.29 8.78 -1.07
N VAL A 76 -19.53 7.47 -1.08
CA VAL A 76 -18.59 6.47 -0.55
C VAL A 76 -18.34 5.29 -1.50
N ASP A 77 -18.86 5.33 -2.73
CA ASP A 77 -18.78 4.19 -3.67
C ASP A 77 -18.19 4.57 -5.04
N PRO A 78 -16.89 4.91 -5.13
CA PRO A 78 -15.91 4.96 -4.02
C PRO A 78 -15.90 6.32 -3.29
N ASP A 79 -15.28 6.36 -2.11
CA ASP A 79 -14.91 7.61 -1.44
C ASP A 79 -13.92 8.43 -2.28
N PRO A 80 -14.05 9.76 -2.34
CA PRO A 80 -13.05 10.60 -2.98
C PRO A 80 -11.69 10.52 -2.28
N GLN A 81 -10.62 10.34 -3.04
CA GLN A 81 -9.25 10.21 -2.52
C GLN A 81 -8.26 11.09 -3.28
N ASN A 82 -7.16 11.43 -2.62
CA ASN A 82 -6.01 12.14 -3.18
C ASN A 82 -6.38 13.47 -3.88
N GLY A 83 -7.41 14.17 -3.38
CA GLY A 83 -7.90 15.42 -3.97
C GLY A 83 -8.91 15.23 -5.12
N GLY A 84 -9.47 14.03 -5.27
CA GLY A 84 -10.60 13.79 -6.17
C GLY A 84 -11.87 14.54 -5.75
N LYS A 85 -12.79 14.67 -6.70
CA LYS A 85 -14.00 15.50 -6.54
C LYS A 85 -15.01 14.85 -5.62
N MET A 86 -15.69 15.66 -4.82
CA MET A 86 -16.87 15.24 -4.07
C MET A 86 -18.05 15.00 -5.02
N CYS A 87 -18.98 14.13 -4.60
CA CYS A 87 -20.19 13.86 -5.36
C CYS A 87 -21.02 15.13 -5.52
N SER A 88 -21.54 15.34 -6.73
CA SER A 88 -22.43 16.45 -7.03
C SER A 88 -23.89 16.04 -6.85
N GLY A 89 -24.71 16.95 -6.31
CA GLY A 89 -26.15 16.75 -6.06
C GLY A 89 -26.50 16.52 -4.59
N SER A 90 -27.79 16.31 -4.31
CA SER A 90 -28.26 16.10 -2.94
C SER A 90 -27.94 14.68 -2.43
N HIS A 91 -27.51 14.58 -1.19
CA HIS A 91 -27.36 13.32 -0.44
C HIS A 91 -28.68 12.85 0.19
N PHE A 92 -29.73 13.69 0.13
CA PHE A 92 -31.00 13.49 0.80
C PHE A 92 -32.15 13.79 -0.16
N GLU A 93 -33.21 12.99 -0.08
CA GLU A 93 -34.43 13.17 -0.87
C GLU A 93 -35.65 12.96 0.03
N SER A 94 -36.64 13.83 -0.13
CA SER A 94 -37.93 13.74 0.55
C SER A 94 -39.07 13.79 -0.46
N LYS A 95 -40.13 13.03 -0.18
CA LYS A 95 -41.37 13.07 -0.98
C LYS A 95 -42.60 12.85 -0.12
N LEU A 96 -43.76 13.20 -0.67
CA LEU A 96 -45.05 12.94 -0.04
C LEU A 96 -45.38 11.44 -0.04
N CYS A 97 -46.02 10.99 1.03
CA CYS A 97 -46.51 9.63 1.20
C CYS A 97 -47.87 9.62 1.91
N ILE A 98 -48.61 8.52 1.76
CA ILE A 98 -49.79 8.20 2.56
C ILE A 98 -49.42 7.01 3.44
N SER A 99 -49.66 7.11 4.74
CA SER A 99 -49.33 6.04 5.69
C SER A 99 -50.24 4.83 5.47
N THR A 100 -49.66 3.73 4.97
CA THR A 100 -50.37 2.46 4.70
C THR A 100 -50.28 1.46 5.85
N SER A 101 -49.40 1.70 6.83
CA SER A 101 -49.26 0.87 8.02
C SER A 101 -50.31 1.25 9.06
N CYS A 102 -51.51 0.70 8.89
CA CYS A 102 -52.60 0.85 9.83
C CYS A 102 -52.62 -0.36 10.78
N PRO A 103 -52.77 -0.17 12.10
CA PRO A 103 -53.11 -1.28 12.97
C PRO A 103 -54.44 -1.85 12.49
N ASP A 104 -54.47 -3.14 12.14
CA ASP A 104 -55.70 -3.87 11.88
C ASP A 104 -56.53 -3.84 13.16
N THR A 105 -57.45 -2.88 13.27
CA THR A 105 -58.44 -2.83 14.34
C THR A 105 -59.57 -3.82 14.10
N THR A 106 -59.36 -4.88 13.31
CA THR A 106 -60.24 -6.04 13.43
C THR A 106 -60.05 -6.61 14.83
N PRO A 107 -61.09 -6.61 15.69
CA PRO A 107 -61.02 -7.37 16.92
C PRO A 107 -61.01 -8.85 16.50
N LYS A 108 -59.83 -9.43 16.29
CA LYS A 108 -59.71 -10.87 16.48
C LYS A 108 -59.99 -11.07 17.95
N ASN A 109 -61.20 -11.54 18.28
CA ASN A 109 -61.68 -11.86 19.62
C ASN A 109 -60.52 -12.33 20.50
N ARG A 110 -59.92 -11.39 21.24
CA ARG A 110 -58.92 -11.70 22.24
C ARG A 110 -59.75 -11.98 23.47
N LEU A 111 -59.87 -13.26 23.82
CA LEU A 111 -60.19 -13.65 25.19
C LEU A 111 -59.13 -12.99 26.07
N VAL A 112 -59.49 -11.87 26.69
CA VAL A 112 -58.67 -11.21 27.70
C VAL A 112 -58.85 -12.03 28.97
N THR A 113 -57.94 -12.97 29.22
CA THR A 113 -57.66 -13.43 30.58
C THR A 113 -56.59 -12.50 31.13
N GLU A 114 -57.00 -11.69 32.09
CA GLU A 114 -56.14 -10.84 32.91
C GLU A 114 -55.13 -11.70 33.68
N ILE A 115 -53.85 -11.32 33.65
CA ILE A 115 -52.89 -11.68 34.69
C ILE A 115 -52.08 -10.41 35.02
N PRO A 116 -52.04 -9.98 36.29
CA PRO A 116 -51.36 -8.77 36.71
C PRO A 116 -49.83 -8.92 36.66
N VAL A 117 -49.20 -7.79 36.37
CA VAL A 117 -47.75 -7.59 36.28
C VAL A 117 -47.13 -7.74 37.67
N ALA A 118 -46.17 -8.64 37.82
CA ALA A 118 -45.22 -8.63 38.94
C ALA A 118 -43.94 -7.93 38.45
N TYR A 119 -43.59 -6.82 39.09
CA TYR A 119 -42.34 -6.10 38.91
C TYR A 119 -41.37 -6.64 39.96
N ASP A 120 -40.22 -7.18 39.55
CA ASP A 120 -39.12 -7.51 40.46
C ASP A 120 -37.89 -6.66 40.11
N GLU A 121 -37.50 -5.82 41.08
CA GLU A 121 -36.18 -5.20 41.18
C GLU A 121 -35.18 -6.21 41.74
N HIS A 122 -33.95 -6.27 41.21
CA HIS A 122 -32.80 -6.69 42.02
C HIS A 122 -31.49 -5.99 41.64
N HIS A 123 -30.75 -5.71 42.72
CA HIS A 123 -29.60 -4.83 42.94
C HIS A 123 -28.21 -5.41 42.63
N GLY A 124 -27.21 -4.50 42.59
CA GLY A 124 -25.83 -4.69 43.10
C GLY A 124 -24.80 -5.20 42.07
N GLY A 125 -23.54 -4.79 42.03
CA GLY A 125 -22.69 -3.96 42.88
C GLY A 125 -21.22 -4.03 42.38
N THR A 126 -20.42 -3.02 42.75
CA THR A 126 -18.95 -2.84 42.90
C THR A 126 -17.92 -3.78 42.23
N ASP A 127 -16.81 -3.22 41.71
CA ASP A 127 -15.48 -3.33 42.35
C ASP A 127 -14.35 -2.58 41.58
N ASP A 128 -13.58 -1.83 42.36
CA ASP A 128 -12.35 -1.13 42.00
C ASP A 128 -11.10 -2.02 42.14
N SER A 129 -10.09 -1.69 41.32
CA SER A 129 -8.64 -1.91 41.54
C SER A 129 -8.02 -3.29 41.25
N GLN A 130 -7.15 -3.30 40.24
CA GLN A 130 -5.82 -3.95 40.31
C GLN A 130 -4.93 -3.43 39.16
N SER A 131 -4.22 -2.34 39.40
CA SER A 131 -3.13 -1.85 38.54
C SER A 131 -1.92 -1.53 39.40
N SER A 132 -1.28 -2.56 39.93
CA SER A 132 -0.01 -2.45 40.66
C SER A 132 0.88 -3.67 40.38
N GLN A 133 1.41 -3.77 39.16
CA GLN A 133 2.52 -4.69 38.84
C GLN A 133 3.65 -4.05 38.01
N ILE A 134 3.67 -2.73 37.81
CA ILE A 134 4.63 -2.08 36.90
C ILE A 134 5.99 -1.77 37.58
N GLU A 135 6.08 -1.76 38.91
CA GLU A 135 7.29 -1.31 39.63
C GLU A 135 8.31 -2.42 40.00
N SER A 136 8.30 -3.60 39.34
CA SER A 136 9.34 -4.63 39.57
C SER A 136 10.24 -4.96 38.37
N PHE A 137 9.94 -4.42 37.19
CA PHE A 137 10.69 -4.74 35.96
C PHE A 137 11.92 -3.85 35.72
N LEU A 138 11.99 -2.66 36.32
CA LEU A 138 13.04 -1.68 36.02
C LEU A 138 14.38 -1.95 36.72
N SER A 139 14.45 -2.84 37.71
CA SER A 139 15.72 -3.21 38.36
C SER A 139 16.47 -4.32 37.62
N LYS A 140 15.77 -5.25 36.95
CA LYS A 140 16.40 -6.38 36.23
C LYS A 140 16.96 -6.01 34.85
N HIS A 141 16.52 -4.91 34.25
CA HIS A 141 17.00 -4.47 32.93
C HIS A 141 18.37 -3.78 32.94
N SER A 142 18.86 -3.31 34.10
CA SER A 142 20.13 -2.58 34.20
C SER A 142 21.37 -3.47 34.03
N LEU A 143 21.30 -4.74 34.43
CA LEU A 143 22.43 -5.67 34.39
C LEU A 143 22.60 -6.43 33.05
N LEU A 144 21.57 -6.49 32.20
CA LEU A 144 21.65 -7.14 30.87
C LEU A 144 22.24 -6.22 29.79
N MET A 145 22.16 -4.89 29.97
CA MET A 145 22.66 -3.92 28.97
C MET A 145 24.20 -3.83 28.93
N ALA A 146 24.89 -4.21 30.02
CA ALA A 146 26.35 -4.14 30.09
C ALA A 146 27.07 -5.25 29.29
N SER A 147 26.41 -6.38 29.00
CA SER A 147 26.99 -7.48 28.22
C SER A 147 26.84 -7.30 26.70
N ILE A 148 25.78 -6.61 26.26
CA ILE A 148 25.47 -6.38 24.84
C ILE A 148 26.47 -5.40 24.21
N ILE A 149 26.90 -4.36 24.93
CA ILE A 149 27.81 -3.32 24.43
C ILE A 149 29.17 -3.90 24.02
N GLY A 150 29.68 -4.91 24.75
CA GLY A 150 30.95 -5.59 24.41
C GLY A 150 30.87 -6.42 23.12
N SER A 151 29.76 -7.12 22.91
CA SER A 151 29.54 -7.95 21.71
C SER A 151 29.31 -7.12 20.45
N VAL A 152 28.56 -6.01 20.55
CA VAL A 152 28.31 -5.10 19.42
C VAL A 152 29.59 -4.39 18.98
N GLY A 153 30.47 -4.02 19.92
CA GLY A 153 31.78 -3.44 19.62
C GLY A 153 32.74 -4.40 18.90
N PHE A 154 32.73 -5.68 19.29
CA PHE A 154 33.52 -6.72 18.60
C PHE A 154 33.00 -7.01 17.19
N ILE A 155 31.68 -7.03 17.01
CA ILE A 155 31.07 -7.21 15.68
C ILE A 155 31.40 -6.02 14.77
N LEU A 156 31.31 -4.77 15.27
CA LEU A 156 31.69 -3.59 14.50
C LEU A 156 33.16 -3.59 14.09
N SER A 157 34.07 -4.02 14.98
CA SER A 157 35.51 -4.07 14.65
C SER A 157 35.82 -5.12 13.58
N VAL A 158 35.18 -6.29 13.63
CA VAL A 158 35.28 -7.32 12.59
C VAL A 158 34.72 -6.81 11.25
N PHE A 159 33.60 -6.10 11.24
CA PHE A 159 33.07 -5.48 10.02
C PHE A 159 34.00 -4.41 9.43
N ILE A 160 34.63 -3.59 10.28
CA ILE A 160 35.58 -2.57 9.81
C ILE A 160 36.82 -3.24 9.22
N VAL A 161 37.39 -4.23 9.90
CA VAL A 161 38.59 -4.96 9.42
C VAL A 161 38.29 -5.72 8.13
N THR A 162 37.15 -6.42 8.05
CA THR A 162 36.75 -7.13 6.82
C THR A 162 36.47 -6.16 5.67
N ALA A 163 35.85 -4.99 5.93
CA ALA A 163 35.65 -3.96 4.92
C ALA A 163 36.98 -3.36 4.43
N PHE A 164 37.95 -3.15 5.32
CA PHE A 164 39.30 -2.70 4.96
C PHE A 164 40.05 -3.75 4.13
N ILE A 165 39.98 -5.02 4.52
CA ILE A 165 40.57 -6.13 3.75
C ILE A 165 39.90 -6.23 2.38
N TYR A 166 38.57 -6.14 2.31
CA TYR A 166 37.85 -6.18 1.04
C TYR A 166 38.24 -5.02 0.13
N ARG A 167 38.27 -3.78 0.64
CA ARG A 167 38.74 -2.58 -0.08
C ARG A 167 40.20 -2.70 -0.52
N TYR A 168 41.05 -3.28 0.31
CA TYR A 168 42.45 -3.51 0.00
C TYR A 168 42.63 -4.56 -1.13
N LEU A 169 41.89 -5.67 -1.05
CA LEU A 169 41.86 -6.70 -2.08
C LEU A 169 41.27 -6.17 -3.40
N GLU A 170 40.23 -5.36 -3.35
CA GLU A 170 39.64 -4.68 -4.51
C GLU A 170 40.65 -3.73 -5.17
N LYS A 171 41.41 -2.96 -4.37
CA LYS A 171 42.48 -2.07 -4.86
C LYS A 171 43.67 -2.83 -5.46
N LYS A 172 43.92 -4.09 -5.05
CA LYS A 172 44.90 -4.99 -5.71
C LYS A 172 44.33 -5.66 -6.96
N ARG A 173 43.06 -6.04 -6.97
CA ARG A 173 42.37 -6.64 -8.13
C ARG A 173 42.27 -5.65 -9.31
N LEU A 174 42.06 -4.36 -9.01
CA LEU A 174 42.06 -3.29 -10.02
C LEU A 174 43.43 -3.03 -10.66
N ARG A 175 44.53 -3.50 -10.06
CA ARG A 175 45.89 -3.35 -10.60
C ARG A 175 46.31 -4.46 -11.55
N THR A 176 45.55 -5.56 -11.65
CA THR A 176 45.95 -6.78 -12.38
C THR A 176 45.04 -7.13 -13.57
N THR A 177 44.04 -6.30 -13.88
CA THR A 177 43.22 -6.50 -15.09
C THR A 177 43.79 -5.70 -16.28
N PRO A 178 44.29 -6.35 -17.34
CA PRO A 178 44.77 -5.68 -18.56
C PRO A 178 43.63 -5.26 -19.49
N TYR A 179 42.45 -4.94 -18.94
CA TYR A 179 41.29 -4.54 -19.72
C TYR A 179 41.03 -3.05 -19.51
N ARG A 180 41.35 -2.28 -20.56
CA ARG A 180 41.07 -0.85 -20.66
C ARG A 180 39.55 -0.66 -20.78
N MET A 181 38.84 -0.62 -19.66
CA MET A 181 37.42 -0.26 -19.65
C MET A 181 37.30 1.23 -20.00
N LYS A 182 36.77 1.53 -21.19
CA LYS A 182 36.34 2.90 -21.52
C LYS A 182 35.14 3.23 -20.63
N LYS A 183 35.30 4.22 -19.74
CA LYS A 183 34.20 4.82 -18.99
C LYS A 183 33.32 5.58 -19.96
N VAL A 184 32.22 4.97 -20.40
CA VAL A 184 31.24 5.61 -21.28
C VAL A 184 30.50 6.66 -20.47
N ARG A 185 30.62 7.93 -20.86
CA ARG A 185 29.87 9.04 -20.27
C ARG A 185 28.40 8.85 -20.64
N PHE A 186 27.55 8.92 -19.62
CA PHE A 186 26.12 8.81 -19.78
C PHE A 186 25.51 10.19 -19.91
N GLU A 187 25.17 10.58 -21.14
CA GLU A 187 24.45 11.82 -21.46
C GLU A 187 23.06 11.41 -21.97
N GLY A 188 22.00 11.70 -21.18
CA GLY A 188 20.62 11.48 -21.61
C GLY A 188 20.14 10.03 -21.78
N ASP A 189 18.89 9.88 -22.22
CA ASP A 189 18.09 8.64 -22.20
C ASP A 189 18.54 7.54 -23.19
N ILE A 190 19.70 7.66 -23.84
CA ILE A 190 20.31 6.61 -24.69
C ILE A 190 21.70 6.19 -24.14
N ARG A 191 21.90 4.90 -23.87
CA ARG A 191 23.15 4.34 -23.29
C ARG A 191 23.48 3.05 -24.00
N THR A 192 24.47 3.07 -24.89
CA THR A 192 24.96 1.97 -25.75
C THR A 192 25.41 0.72 -24.96
N VAL A 193 25.18 -0.48 -25.51
CA VAL A 193 25.66 -1.76 -24.94
C VAL A 193 27.17 -1.95 -25.17
N VAL A 194 27.86 -2.62 -24.24
CA VAL A 194 29.27 -2.96 -24.36
C VAL A 194 29.46 -4.10 -25.36
N LEU A 195 30.21 -3.83 -26.43
CA LEU A 195 30.62 -4.83 -27.43
C LEU A 195 31.82 -5.62 -26.91
N TYR A 196 31.79 -6.94 -27.07
CA TYR A 196 32.96 -7.78 -26.86
C TYR A 196 33.39 -8.41 -28.19
N PRO A 197 34.69 -8.48 -28.47
CA PRO A 197 35.18 -9.23 -29.63
C PRO A 197 34.75 -10.68 -29.48
N ASN A 198 34.37 -11.30 -30.60
CA ASN A 198 34.10 -12.73 -30.68
C ASN A 198 35.31 -13.45 -30.11
N SER A 199 35.14 -14.15 -28.98
CA SER A 199 36.18 -14.99 -28.43
C SER A 199 36.37 -16.21 -29.35
N LYS A 200 37.06 -16.04 -30.47
CA LYS A 200 38.05 -17.03 -30.81
C LYS A 200 39.26 -16.66 -29.98
N ASN A 201 39.62 -17.51 -29.02
CA ASN A 201 40.90 -17.39 -28.32
C ASN A 201 41.99 -17.14 -29.36
N PRO A 202 42.71 -16.00 -29.35
CA PRO A 202 43.95 -15.88 -30.08
C PRO A 202 45.04 -16.52 -29.22
N MET A 203 44.94 -17.84 -29.04
CA MET A 203 46.05 -18.70 -28.64
C MET A 203 45.98 -19.93 -29.55
N GLU A 204 46.12 -19.71 -30.84
CA GLU A 204 46.68 -20.66 -31.81
C GLU A 204 46.71 -19.99 -33.18
N SER A 205 47.84 -19.39 -33.52
CA SER A 205 48.42 -19.51 -34.86
C SER A 205 49.83 -18.93 -34.86
N THR A 206 50.80 -19.84 -35.00
CA THR A 206 52.23 -19.67 -35.33
C THR A 206 53.13 -18.95 -34.34
#